data_AF-A0A7C3IFV7-F1
#
_entry.id   AF-A0A7C3IFV7-F1
#
_cell.length_a   1.000
_cell.length_b   1.000
_cell.length_c   1.000
_cell.angle_alpha   90.00
_cell.angle_beta   90.00
_cell.angle_gamma   90.00
#
_symmetry.space_group_name_H-M   'P 1'
#
loop_
_entity.id
_entity.type
_entity.pdbx_description
1 polymer ?
#
loop_
_entity_poly.entity_id
_entity_poly.type
_entity_poly.pdbx_seq_one_letter_code
_entity_poly.pdbx_strand_id
1 'polypeptide(L)'
;MYSENSSLHRWVVLIPHRDRLKPIHTLQRQLWHSGIWGARLLPPVVFIASTERPARVDTLKTLGQHIRQKSQEKGEGGYIDGLSLGLYKLPGNFCALGLSLSLKLGDAVLPALPLLIPSPILILALQADETAVELARKLYEDLPPFRFRQGAVANLSFTLHEDVHSSISLRWELGKPCWMAHHG
;
A
#
# COMPACT_ATOMS: atom_id res chain seq x y z
N MET A 1 -28.82 10.55 12.40
CA MET A 1 -27.79 9.55 12.70
C MET A 1 -26.52 10.00 11.99
N TYR A 2 -25.53 10.47 12.74
CA TYR A 2 -24.25 10.91 12.18
C TYR A 2 -23.43 9.67 11.82
N SER A 3 -22.86 9.60 10.61
CA SER A 3 -22.05 8.45 10.22
C SER A 3 -20.75 8.40 11.03
N GLU A 4 -20.68 7.39 11.90
CA GLU A 4 -19.52 7.06 12.71
C GLU A 4 -18.47 6.36 11.85
N ASN A 5 -17.63 7.13 11.15
CA ASN A 5 -16.28 6.66 10.78
C ASN A 5 -15.30 7.80 10.49
N SER A 6 -15.34 8.87 11.27
CA SER A 6 -14.33 9.94 11.25
C SER A 6 -13.00 9.56 11.93
N SER A 7 -12.71 8.26 12.06
CA SER A 7 -11.48 7.79 12.69
C SER A 7 -10.28 8.16 11.82
N LEU A 8 -9.28 8.79 12.43
CA LEU A 8 -8.03 9.11 11.76
C LEU A 8 -7.13 7.88 11.75
N HIS A 9 -6.91 7.33 10.57
CA HIS A 9 -6.03 6.18 10.36
C HIS A 9 -4.63 6.67 10.00
N ARG A 10 -3.62 6.01 10.55
CA ARG A 10 -2.21 6.33 10.27
C ARG A 10 -1.45 5.07 9.95
N TRP A 11 -0.80 5.07 8.79
CA TRP A 11 -0.02 3.98 8.28
C TRP A 11 1.41 4.42 8.01
N VAL A 12 2.33 3.47 8.08
CA VAL A 12 3.63 3.56 7.41
C VAL A 12 3.49 2.85 6.08
N VAL A 13 3.90 3.53 5.01
CA VAL A 13 3.81 3.02 3.65
C VAL A 13 5.15 3.06 2.94
N LEU A 14 5.36 2.11 2.03
CA LEU A 14 6.39 2.16 1.01
C LEU A 14 5.77 2.71 -0.28
N ILE A 15 6.44 3.69 -0.86
CA ILE A 15 6.07 4.32 -2.11
C ILE A 15 6.95 3.70 -3.21
N PRO A 16 6.35 2.98 -4.17
CA PRO A 16 7.06 2.50 -5.35
C PRO A 16 7.69 3.66 -6.14
N HIS A 17 8.84 3.42 -6.76
CA HIS A 17 9.39 4.37 -7.70
C HIS A 17 8.49 4.49 -8.95
N ARG A 18 8.37 5.70 -9.50
CA ARG A 18 7.37 6.05 -10.53
C ARG A 18 7.57 5.38 -11.89
N ASP A 19 8.77 4.89 -12.18
CA ASP A 19 9.16 4.35 -13.50
C ASP A 19 8.39 3.09 -13.90
N ARG A 20 7.88 2.33 -12.93
CA ARG A 20 7.20 1.05 -13.19
C ARG A 20 5.73 1.04 -12.77
N LEU A 21 5.15 2.17 -12.39
CA LEU A 21 3.76 2.22 -11.91
C LEU A 21 2.68 2.21 -13.01
N LYS A 22 3.05 2.34 -14.29
CA LYS A 22 2.09 2.41 -15.40
C LYS A 22 1.09 1.23 -15.44
N PRO A 23 1.50 -0.05 -15.27
CA PRO A 23 0.57 -1.18 -15.25
C PRO A 23 -0.45 -1.07 -14.10
N ILE A 24 0.01 -0.70 -12.90
CA ILE A 24 -0.86 -0.56 -11.72
C ILE A 24 -1.85 0.59 -11.88
N HIS A 25 -1.41 1.74 -12.40
CA HIS A 25 -2.32 2.84 -12.70
C HIS A 25 -3.35 2.47 -13.76
N THR A 26 -2.98 1.62 -14.72
CA THR A 26 -3.91 1.11 -15.74
C THR A 26 -4.94 0.19 -15.10
N LEU A 27 -4.49 -0.74 -14.25
CA LEU A 27 -5.36 -1.65 -13.49
C LEU A 27 -6.35 -0.88 -12.60
N GLN A 28 -5.86 0.06 -11.78
CA GLN A 28 -6.71 0.89 -10.92
C GLN A 28 -7.75 1.69 -11.72
N ARG A 29 -7.36 2.20 -12.90
CA ARG A 29 -8.27 2.91 -13.79
C ARG A 29 -9.36 1.98 -14.33
N GLN A 30 -9.00 0.78 -14.78
CA GLN A 30 -9.95 -0.20 -15.29
C GLN A 30 -10.92 -0.65 -14.19
N LEU A 31 -10.41 -0.98 -13.00
CA LEU A 31 -11.22 -1.31 -11.82
C LEU A 31 -12.23 -0.21 -11.50
N TRP A 32 -11.79 1.05 -11.50
CA TRP A 32 -12.68 2.18 -11.29
C TRP A 32 -13.79 2.30 -12.36
N HIS A 33 -13.43 2.17 -13.64
CA HIS A 33 -14.42 2.22 -14.73
C HIS A 33 -15.42 1.06 -14.68
N SER A 34 -15.03 -0.07 -14.10
CA SER A 34 -15.89 -1.22 -13.86
C SER A 34 -16.71 -1.13 -12.56
N GLY A 35 -16.68 0.00 -11.85
CA GLY A 35 -17.49 0.22 -10.67
C GLY A 35 -16.81 -0.12 -9.33
N ILE A 36 -15.51 -0.42 -9.31
CA ILE A 36 -14.76 -0.61 -8.05
C ILE A 36 -14.23 0.76 -7.58
N TRP A 37 -15.06 1.47 -6.81
CA TRP A 37 -14.77 2.86 -6.44
C TRP A 37 -13.54 2.98 -5.53
N GLY A 38 -13.27 1.93 -4.75
CA GLY A 38 -12.06 1.79 -3.97
C GLY A 38 -10.74 2.06 -4.70
N ALA A 39 -10.71 1.82 -6.02
CA ALA A 39 -9.49 1.82 -6.81
C ALA A 39 -8.84 3.21 -7.02
N ARG A 40 -9.57 4.29 -6.71
CA ARG A 40 -9.07 5.67 -6.83
C ARG A 40 -8.97 6.41 -5.51
N LEU A 41 -9.32 5.77 -4.40
CA LEU A 41 -9.26 6.42 -3.09
C LEU A 41 -7.81 6.73 -2.69
N LEU A 42 -6.90 5.77 -2.89
CA LEU A 42 -5.47 5.95 -2.61
C LEU A 42 -4.61 5.84 -3.89
N PRO A 43 -3.49 6.58 -3.95
CA PRO A 43 -2.45 6.29 -4.94
C PRO A 43 -1.85 4.89 -4.70
N PRO A 44 -1.14 4.31 -5.69
CA PRO A 44 -0.41 3.06 -5.49
C PRO A 44 0.63 3.20 -4.37
N VAL A 45 0.32 2.60 -3.23
CA VAL A 45 1.19 2.57 -2.05
C VAL A 45 1.21 1.17 -1.47
N VAL A 46 2.33 0.81 -0.88
CA VAL A 46 2.51 -0.46 -0.19
C VAL A 46 2.25 -0.24 1.28
N PHE A 47 1.22 -0.88 1.83
CA PHE A 47 0.99 -0.91 3.25
C PHE A 47 2.11 -1.70 3.95
N ILE A 48 2.69 -1.13 5.00
CA ILE A 48 3.67 -1.81 5.86
C ILE A 48 3.09 -2.05 7.26
N ALA A 49 2.65 -0.98 7.92
CA ALA A 49 2.22 -1.03 9.30
C ALA A 49 1.15 0.00 9.59
N SER A 50 0.32 -0.26 10.61
CA SER A 50 -0.52 0.77 11.22
C SER A 50 0.16 1.32 12.46
N THR A 51 0.00 2.61 12.71
CA THR A 51 0.57 3.29 13.87
C THR A 51 -0.46 4.17 14.54
N GLU A 52 -0.36 4.36 15.85
CA GLU A 52 -1.23 5.32 16.56
C GLU A 52 -0.78 6.78 16.32
N ARG A 53 0.54 6.96 16.20
CA ARG A 53 1.20 8.25 15.96
C ARG A 53 2.10 8.14 14.72
N PRO A 54 2.38 9.25 14.01
CA PRO A 54 3.33 9.23 12.91
C PRO A 54 4.69 8.68 13.36
N ALA A 55 5.27 7.76 12.59
CA ALA A 55 6.60 7.24 12.84
C ALA A 55 7.64 8.37 12.72
N ARG A 56 8.65 8.34 13.60
CA ARG A 56 9.74 9.32 13.59
C ARG A 56 10.58 9.17 12.33
N VAL A 57 11.23 10.27 11.93
CA VAL A 57 12.09 10.30 10.74
C VAL A 57 13.20 9.25 10.82
N ASP A 58 13.81 9.06 11.99
CA ASP A 58 14.87 8.05 12.15
C ASP A 58 14.34 6.63 12.02
N THR A 59 13.13 6.35 12.51
CA THR A 59 12.44 5.07 12.29
C THR A 59 12.22 4.82 10.80
N LEU A 60 11.75 5.83 10.07
CA LEU A 60 11.55 5.74 8.61
C LEU A 60 12.89 5.52 7.88
N LYS A 61 13.97 6.19 8.27
CA LYS A 61 15.30 5.97 7.70
C LYS A 61 15.79 4.54 7.91
N THR A 62 15.71 4.03 9.15
CA THR A 62 16.10 2.66 9.49
C THR A 62 15.27 1.64 8.71
N LEU A 63 13.95 1.85 8.59
CA LEU A 63 13.08 1.00 7.79
C LEU A 63 13.49 0.98 6.31
N GLY A 64 13.73 2.16 5.72
CA GLY A 64 14.18 2.26 4.32
C GLY A 64 15.52 1.56 4.09
N GLN A 65 16.46 1.69 5.02
CA GLN A 65 17.74 0.97 4.98
C GLN A 65 17.55 -0.55 5.08
N HIS A 66 16.66 -1.02 5.96
CA HIS A 66 16.38 -2.45 6.13
C HIS A 66 15.75 -3.06 4.86
N ILE A 67 14.75 -2.40 4.27
CA ILE A 67 14.11 -2.82 3.02
C ILE A 67 15.16 -2.96 1.92
N ARG A 68 16.04 -1.96 1.80
CA ARG A 68 17.14 -1.96 0.84
C ARG A 68 18.08 -3.14 1.05
N GLN A 69 18.56 -3.33 2.27
CA GLN A 69 19.51 -4.38 2.59
C GLN A 69 18.92 -5.76 2.24
N LYS A 70 17.64 -5.99 2.57
CA LYS A 70 16.95 -7.24 2.23
C LYS A 70 16.85 -7.50 0.74
N SER A 71 16.58 -6.47 -0.06
CA SER A 71 16.56 -6.60 -1.53
C SER A 71 17.95 -6.91 -2.09
N GLN A 72 19.01 -6.33 -1.51
CA GLN A 72 20.40 -6.62 -1.90
C GLN A 72 20.84 -8.05 -1.52
N GLU A 73 20.50 -8.52 -0.32
CA GLU A 73 20.80 -9.88 0.14
C GLU A 73 20.22 -10.97 -0.78
N LYS A 74 19.09 -10.69 -1.43
CA LYS A 74 18.46 -11.61 -2.39
C LYS A 74 18.94 -11.45 -3.84
N GLY A 75 19.85 -10.53 -4.12
CA GLY A 75 20.29 -10.23 -5.48
C GLY A 75 19.21 -9.56 -6.34
N GLU A 76 18.17 -8.97 -5.73
CA GLU A 76 17.03 -8.38 -6.45
C GLU A 76 17.32 -6.95 -6.95
N GLY A 77 18.48 -6.38 -6.61
CA GLY A 77 18.94 -5.08 -7.13
C GLY A 77 18.08 -3.88 -6.71
N GLY A 78 17.38 -3.97 -5.57
CA GLY A 78 16.46 -2.91 -5.11
C GLY A 78 15.05 -2.99 -5.72
N TYR A 79 14.76 -4.06 -6.46
CA TYR A 79 13.41 -4.32 -6.98
C TYR A 79 12.62 -5.21 -6.04
N ILE A 80 11.29 -5.06 -6.09
CA ILE A 80 10.32 -5.85 -5.37
C ILE A 80 9.29 -6.34 -6.38
N ASP A 81 8.98 -7.64 -6.32
CA ASP A 81 8.04 -8.30 -7.22
C ASP A 81 6.66 -8.37 -6.58
N GLY A 82 5.64 -8.13 -7.39
CA GLY A 82 4.26 -8.45 -7.07
C GLY A 82 3.98 -9.92 -7.30
N LEU A 83 3.33 -10.57 -6.34
CA LEU A 83 3.12 -12.01 -6.31
C LEU A 83 1.68 -12.37 -6.66
N SER A 84 0.76 -12.23 -5.71
CA SER A 84 -0.63 -12.68 -5.86
C SER A 84 -1.64 -11.61 -5.45
N LEU A 85 -2.73 -11.54 -6.21
CA LEU A 85 -3.89 -10.71 -5.91
C LEU A 85 -4.77 -11.38 -4.85
N GLY A 86 -5.28 -10.59 -3.93
CA GLY A 86 -6.24 -11.06 -2.94
C GLY A 86 -6.90 -9.93 -2.16
N LEU A 87 -7.83 -10.30 -1.28
CA LEU A 87 -8.38 -9.43 -0.26
C LEU A 87 -7.55 -9.53 1.01
N TYR A 88 -7.28 -8.36 1.58
CA TYR A 88 -6.53 -8.23 2.80
C TYR A 88 -7.32 -7.40 3.79
N LYS A 89 -7.52 -7.95 5.00
CA LYS A 89 -8.07 -7.18 6.11
C LYS A 89 -6.96 -6.30 6.68
N LEU A 90 -7.15 -4.99 6.58
CA LEU A 90 -6.24 -3.99 7.14
C LEU A 90 -6.79 -3.45 8.48
N PRO A 91 -5.92 -2.90 9.35
CA PRO A 91 -6.33 -2.28 10.61
C PRO A 91 -7.37 -1.17 10.40
N GLY A 92 -8.40 -1.13 11.25
CA GLY A 92 -9.56 -0.24 11.07
C GLY A 92 -10.71 -0.88 10.29
N ASN A 93 -10.75 -2.21 10.20
CA ASN A 93 -11.78 -2.99 9.50
C ASN A 93 -11.89 -2.70 8.00
N PHE A 94 -10.82 -2.21 7.38
CA PHE A 94 -10.79 -2.04 5.93
C PHE A 94 -10.55 -3.37 5.24
N CYS A 95 -11.29 -3.62 4.17
CA CYS A 95 -10.95 -4.65 3.20
C CYS A 95 -10.23 -3.99 2.02
N ALA A 96 -9.01 -4.43 1.72
CA ALA A 96 -8.25 -3.94 0.59
C ALA A 96 -8.06 -5.03 -0.46
N LEU A 97 -8.37 -4.71 -1.72
CA LEU A 97 -7.83 -5.45 -2.84
C LEU A 97 -6.36 -5.04 -2.98
N GLY A 98 -5.47 -6.02 -2.91
CA GLY A 98 -4.06 -5.75 -3.01
C GLY A 98 -3.28 -6.84 -3.72
N LEU A 99 -2.01 -6.53 -3.96
CA LEU A 99 -1.02 -7.43 -4.52
C LEU A 99 0.06 -7.68 -3.45
N SER A 100 0.15 -8.93 -2.99
CA SER A 100 1.23 -9.33 -2.07
C SER A 100 2.59 -9.19 -2.74
N LEU A 101 3.64 -8.94 -1.94
CA LEU A 101 4.97 -8.63 -2.45
C LEU A 101 6.02 -9.66 -2.01
N SER A 102 7.09 -9.80 -2.79
CA SER A 102 8.26 -10.63 -2.43
C SER A 102 9.05 -10.11 -1.23
N LEU A 103 8.73 -8.91 -0.75
CA LEU A 103 9.36 -8.25 0.38
C LEU A 103 8.95 -8.92 1.71
N LYS A 104 9.94 -9.47 2.43
CA LYS A 104 9.77 -9.98 3.79
C LYS A 104 10.43 -9.03 4.78
N LEU A 105 9.61 -8.30 5.54
CA LEU A 105 10.08 -7.49 6.66
C LEU A 105 10.23 -8.43 7.86
N GLY A 106 11.47 -8.67 8.29
CA GLY A 106 11.74 -9.56 9.42
C GLY A 106 11.44 -8.92 10.77
N ASP A 107 11.59 -9.72 11.83
CA ASP A 107 11.28 -9.33 13.21
C ASP A 107 12.06 -8.12 13.72
N ALA A 108 13.19 -7.79 13.10
CA ALA A 108 14.03 -6.65 13.47
C ALA A 108 13.35 -5.28 13.32
N VAL A 109 12.28 -5.18 12.52
CA VAL A 109 11.50 -3.95 12.33
C VAL A 109 10.39 -3.78 13.39
N LEU A 110 10.00 -4.88 14.06
CA LEU A 110 8.89 -4.94 15.01
C LEU A 110 8.97 -3.99 16.22
N PRO A 111 10.14 -3.69 16.83
CA PRO A 111 10.16 -2.88 18.05
C PRO A 111 9.68 -1.44 17.83
N ALA A 112 9.73 -0.94 16.60
CA ALA A 112 9.39 0.44 16.27
C ALA A 112 8.01 0.62 15.63
N LEU A 113 7.35 -0.47 15.20
CA LEU A 113 6.06 -0.45 14.52
C LEU A 113 5.12 -1.49 15.15
N PRO A 114 4.19 -1.06 16.02
CA PRO A 114 3.46 -1.96 16.92
C PRO A 114 2.44 -2.88 16.25
N LEU A 115 2.09 -2.65 14.98
CA LEU A 115 1.13 -3.48 14.24
C LEU A 115 1.60 -3.72 12.80
N LEU A 116 2.36 -4.81 12.61
CA LEU A 116 2.73 -5.31 11.28
C LEU A 116 1.65 -6.25 10.74
N ILE A 117 1.30 -6.08 9.47
CA ILE A 117 0.62 -7.15 8.72
C ILE A 117 1.71 -8.14 8.29
N PRO A 118 1.45 -9.47 8.32
CA PRO A 118 2.45 -10.51 8.02
C PRO A 118 3.14 -10.41 6.66
N SER A 119 2.61 -9.63 5.71
CA SER A 119 3.29 -9.32 4.45
C SER A 119 2.89 -7.93 3.95
N PRO A 120 3.85 -7.12 3.47
CA PRO A 120 3.53 -5.86 2.79
C PRO A 120 2.66 -6.10 1.56
N ILE A 121 1.69 -5.22 1.36
CA ILE A 121 0.68 -5.34 0.30
C ILE A 121 0.63 -4.04 -0.47
N LEU A 122 0.78 -4.11 -1.79
CA LEU A 122 0.45 -2.98 -2.66
C LEU A 122 -1.06 -2.83 -2.73
N ILE A 123 -1.59 -1.70 -2.28
CA ILE A 123 -3.03 -1.41 -2.31
C ILE A 123 -3.44 -1.04 -3.73
N LEU A 124 -4.43 -1.76 -4.25
CA LEU A 124 -5.06 -1.47 -5.54
C LEU A 124 -6.40 -0.79 -5.34
N ALA A 125 -7.20 -1.23 -4.37
CA ALA A 125 -8.46 -0.61 -4.00
C ALA A 125 -8.75 -0.79 -2.50
N LEU A 126 -9.34 0.22 -1.87
CA LEU A 126 -9.92 0.13 -0.51
C LEU A 126 -11.42 -0.18 -0.57
N GLN A 127 -11.99 -0.75 0.49
CA GLN A 127 -13.41 -1.14 0.54
C GLN A 127 -13.79 -2.08 -0.63
N ALA A 128 -12.90 -3.03 -0.92
CA ALA A 128 -13.10 -4.01 -1.99
C ALA A 128 -13.74 -5.31 -1.46
N ASP A 129 -14.44 -6.02 -2.34
CA ASP A 129 -15.12 -7.28 -2.07
C ASP A 129 -14.62 -8.40 -3.01
N GLU A 130 -15.20 -9.59 -2.91
CA GLU A 130 -14.82 -10.73 -3.76
C GLU A 130 -15.05 -10.46 -5.25
N THR A 131 -16.12 -9.71 -5.58
CA THR A 131 -16.41 -9.26 -6.95
C THR A 131 -15.22 -8.47 -7.53
N ALA A 132 -14.63 -7.59 -6.73
CA ALA A 132 -13.45 -6.83 -7.13
C ALA A 132 -12.23 -7.73 -7.38
N VAL A 133 -12.05 -8.82 -6.63
CA VAL A 133 -10.94 -9.77 -6.84
C VAL A 133 -11.08 -10.50 -8.15
N GLU A 134 -12.26 -11.03 -8.46
CA GLU A 134 -12.51 -11.76 -9.69
C GLU A 134 -12.24 -10.89 -10.91
N LEU A 135 -12.71 -9.65 -10.88
CA LEU A 135 -12.43 -8.67 -11.92
C LEU A 135 -10.93 -8.35 -12.00
N ALA A 136 -10.28 -8.10 -10.86
CA ALA A 136 -8.86 -7.77 -10.81
C ALA A 136 -7.99 -8.90 -11.36
N ARG A 137 -8.33 -10.17 -11.08
CA ARG A 137 -7.62 -11.33 -11.63
C ARG A 137 -7.66 -11.33 -13.15
N LYS A 138 -8.85 -11.19 -13.74
CA LYS A 138 -9.03 -11.10 -15.20
C LYS A 138 -8.20 -9.95 -15.80
N LEU A 139 -8.28 -8.77 -15.21
CA LEU A 139 -7.55 -7.59 -15.71
C LEU A 139 -6.02 -7.70 -15.52
N TYR A 140 -5.56 -8.43 -14.49
CA TYR A 140 -4.15 -8.57 -14.17
C TYR A 140 -3.45 -9.64 -15.00
N GLU A 141 -4.16 -10.67 -15.45
CA GLU A 141 -3.64 -11.69 -16.38
C GLU A 141 -3.13 -11.08 -17.70
N ASP A 142 -3.76 -10.00 -18.16
CA ASP A 142 -3.37 -9.26 -19.37
C ASP A 142 -2.18 -8.30 -19.15
N LEU A 143 -1.69 -8.17 -17.91
CA LEU A 143 -0.59 -7.26 -17.57
C LEU A 143 0.74 -8.02 -17.43
N PRO A 144 1.87 -7.39 -17.80
CA PRO A 144 3.18 -7.97 -17.54
C PRO A 144 3.40 -8.13 -16.03
N PRO A 145 4.20 -9.11 -15.59
CA PRO A 145 4.55 -9.30 -14.19
C PRO A 145 4.96 -7.98 -13.53
N PHE A 146 4.25 -7.61 -12.47
CA PHE A 146 4.49 -6.33 -11.83
C PHE A 146 5.75 -6.40 -10.97
N ARG A 147 6.72 -5.54 -11.31
CA ARG A 147 7.96 -5.37 -10.57
C ARG A 147 8.28 -3.89 -10.48
N PHE A 148 8.65 -3.42 -9.31
CA PHE A 148 8.96 -2.01 -9.08
C PHE A 148 10.23 -1.83 -8.28
N ARG A 149 10.91 -0.70 -8.52
CA ARG A 149 12.04 -0.30 -7.69
C ARG A 149 11.53 0.40 -6.44
N GLN A 150 12.14 0.10 -5.29
CA GLN A 150 11.84 0.79 -4.04
C GLN A 150 12.08 2.31 -4.18
N GLY A 151 11.14 3.15 -3.74
CA GLY A 151 11.23 4.61 -3.86
C GLY A 151 11.52 5.30 -2.54
N ALA A 152 10.51 5.41 -1.69
CA ALA A 152 10.60 6.07 -0.39
C ALA A 152 9.70 5.39 0.64
N VAL A 153 9.96 5.61 1.92
CA VAL A 153 9.01 5.28 2.98
C VAL A 153 8.44 6.56 3.60
N ALA A 154 7.18 6.54 3.97
CA ALA A 154 6.49 7.71 4.49
C ALA A 154 5.41 7.34 5.50
N ASN A 155 5.02 8.32 6.31
CA ASN A 155 3.76 8.27 7.04
C ASN A 155 2.62 8.63 6.08
N LEU A 156 1.53 7.89 6.13
CA LEU A 156 0.28 8.20 5.47
C LEU A 156 -0.79 8.34 6.55
N SER A 157 -1.53 9.43 6.55
CA SER A 157 -2.72 9.59 7.39
C SER A 157 -3.94 9.78 6.53
N PHE A 158 -5.07 9.18 6.89
CA PHE A 158 -6.31 9.38 6.16
C PHE A 158 -7.55 9.23 7.03
N THR A 159 -8.64 9.85 6.61
CA THR A 159 -9.99 9.66 7.14
C THR A 159 -10.90 9.16 6.02
N LEU A 160 -11.79 8.23 6.35
CA LEU A 160 -12.78 7.71 5.42
C LEU A 160 -14.17 8.14 5.89
N HIS A 161 -14.80 9.07 5.18
CA HIS A 161 -16.16 9.48 5.49
C HIS A 161 -17.14 8.67 4.63
N GLU A 162 -18.00 7.90 5.28
CA GLU A 162 -19.16 7.30 4.65
C GLU A 162 -20.31 8.30 4.77
N ASP A 163 -20.73 8.91 3.66
CA ASP A 163 -21.92 9.75 3.69
C ASP A 163 -23.19 8.90 3.65
N VAL A 164 -24.24 9.40 4.30
CA VAL A 164 -25.59 8.83 4.35
C VAL A 164 -26.19 8.64 2.93
N HIS A 165 -25.65 9.35 1.94
CA HIS A 165 -26.03 9.31 0.53
C HIS A 165 -25.14 8.42 -0.35
N SER A 166 -24.48 7.42 0.24
CA SER A 166 -23.75 6.35 -0.48
C SER A 166 -22.43 6.77 -1.15
N SER A 167 -21.95 7.98 -0.93
CA SER A 167 -20.63 8.41 -1.39
C SER A 167 -19.56 8.15 -0.31
N ILE A 168 -18.55 7.37 -0.67
CA ILE A 168 -17.34 7.22 0.13
C ILE A 168 -16.40 8.37 -0.23
N SER A 169 -16.03 9.21 0.74
CA SER A 169 -15.00 10.22 0.55
C SER A 169 -13.78 9.94 1.41
N LEU A 170 -12.59 9.98 0.80
CA LEU A 170 -11.32 9.79 1.48
C LEU A 170 -10.52 11.09 1.46
N ARG A 171 -10.08 11.56 2.62
CA ARG A 171 -9.03 12.58 2.72
C ARG A 171 -7.77 11.91 3.21
N TRP A 172 -6.67 12.10 2.49
CA TRP A 172 -5.38 11.56 2.89
C TRP A 172 -4.28 12.61 2.78
N GLU A 173 -3.28 12.46 3.65
CA GLU A 173 -2.09 13.28 3.70
C GLU A 173 -0.88 12.36 3.80
N LEU A 174 0.08 12.57 2.91
CA LEU A 174 1.35 11.87 2.91
C LEU A 174 2.41 12.78 3.56
N GLY A 175 3.00 12.30 4.65
CA GLY A 175 4.09 12.99 5.32
C GLY A 175 5.36 13.05 4.47
N LYS A 176 6.35 13.82 4.93
CA LYS A 176 7.63 14.00 4.22
C LYS A 176 8.28 12.63 3.92
N PRO A 177 8.49 12.28 2.64
CA PRO A 177 9.05 10.98 2.28
C PRO A 177 10.52 10.89 2.68
N CYS A 178 10.91 9.74 3.21
CA CYS A 178 12.30 9.35 3.39
C CYS A 178 12.76 8.54 2.17
N TRP A 179 13.43 9.21 1.25
CA TRP A 179 13.95 8.60 0.02
C TRP A 179 15.02 7.56 0.32
N MET A 180 14.93 6.41 -0.33
CA MET A 180 15.99 5.42 -0.31
C MET A 180 17.03 5.79 -1.37
N ALA A 181 18.23 6.20 -0.94
CA ALA A 181 19.28 6.65 -1.84
C ALA A 181 19.64 5.58 -2.88
N HIS A 182 19.79 6.00 -4.13
CA HIS A 182 20.38 5.18 -5.19
C HIS A 182 21.89 5.15 -4.97
N HIS A 183 22.47 3.99 -4.71
CA HIS A 183 23.84 3.78 -5.18
C HIS A 183 23.70 3.36 -6.64
N GLY A 184 24.32 4.16 -7.50
CA GLY A 184 24.39 3.91 -8.94
C GLY A 184 25.07 2.59 -9.25
#